data_AF-A0A9D6EYY3-F1
#
_entry.id   AF-A0A9D6EYY3-F1
#
_cell.length_a   1.000
_cell.length_b   1.000
_cell.length_c   1.000
_cell.angle_alpha   90.00
_cell.angle_beta   90.00
_cell.angle_gamma   90.00
#
_symmetry.space_group_name_H-M   'P 1'
#
loop_
_entity.id
_entity.type
_entity.pdbx_description
1 polymer ?
#
loop_
_entity_poly.entity_id
_entity_poly.type
_entity_poly.pdbx_seq_one_letter_code
_entity_poly.pdbx_strand_id
1 'polypeptide(L)'
;MAQKTPKTAVVAFKVEAELAEFLNQLPNKSAFIRKAIAAQMSTACPLCSGSGQVSKWAHDHYAPLLVEWNLRQCEGCGDKLTLPRDPGDLSHDDQQRLEQYFHGGPLLCDPCYGKAPPCDDCGWHISADKTEEHQHSAHHDHGHP
;
A
#
# COMPACT_ATOMS: atom_id res chain seq x y z
N MET A 1 19.22 32.22 0.04
CA MET A 1 18.72 31.55 1.26
C MET A 1 19.83 30.64 1.77
N ALA A 2 20.52 31.00 2.85
CA ALA A 2 21.63 30.19 3.37
C ALA A 2 21.09 28.96 4.11
N GLN A 3 21.45 27.76 3.64
CA GLN A 3 21.05 26.49 4.23
C GLN A 3 21.71 26.35 5.61
N LYS A 4 20.94 26.44 6.69
CA LYS A 4 21.44 26.19 8.06
C LYS A 4 21.97 24.76 8.13
N THR A 5 23.26 24.61 8.45
CA THR A 5 23.85 23.30 8.77
C THR A 5 23.07 22.64 9.90
N PRO A 6 22.69 21.36 9.77
CA PRO A 6 21.93 20.66 10.80
C PRO A 6 22.71 20.66 12.10
N LYS A 7 22.07 21.08 13.20
CA LYS A 7 22.70 21.15 14.52
C LYS A 7 23.06 19.72 14.97
N THR A 8 24.34 19.41 15.03
CA THR A 8 24.83 18.14 15.58
C THR A 8 24.87 18.21 17.11
N ALA A 9 24.26 17.23 17.78
CA ALA A 9 24.39 17.04 19.23
C ALA A 9 25.47 15.99 19.53
N VAL A 10 26.29 16.25 20.55
CA VAL A 10 27.28 15.28 21.04
C VAL A 10 26.63 14.44 22.13
N VAL A 11 26.63 13.11 21.95
CA VAL A 11 26.15 12.14 22.93
C VAL A 11 27.32 11.26 23.33
N ALA A 12 27.59 11.16 24.62
CA ALA A 12 28.59 10.25 25.18
C ALA A 12 27.87 9.12 25.92
N PHE A 13 28.29 7.87 25.68
CA PHE A 13 27.79 6.70 26.40
C PHE A 13 28.96 5.81 26.80
N LYS A 14 28.80 5.13 27.94
CA LYS A 14 29.80 4.21 28.47
C LYS A 14 29.61 2.84 27.81
N VAL A 15 30.71 2.18 27.46
CA VAL A 15 30.74 0.85 26.84
C VAL A 15 31.79 -0.03 27.50
N GLU A 16 31.70 -1.33 27.24
CA GLU A 16 32.71 -2.32 27.60
C GLU A 16 34.02 -2.07 26.85
N ALA A 17 35.15 -2.44 27.45
CA ALA A 17 36.48 -2.20 26.90
C ALA A 17 36.66 -2.82 25.51
N GLU A 18 36.16 -4.05 25.32
CA GLU A 18 36.21 -4.76 24.04
C GLU A 18 35.46 -4.01 22.91
N LEU A 19 34.27 -3.48 23.21
CA LEU A 19 33.51 -2.68 22.25
C LEU A 19 34.21 -1.37 21.93
N ALA A 20 34.85 -0.73 22.92
CA ALA A 20 35.64 0.48 22.69
C ALA A 20 36.83 0.20 21.76
N GLU A 21 37.56 -0.90 21.96
CA GLU A 21 38.66 -1.32 21.09
C GLU A 21 38.18 -1.59 19.67
N PHE A 22 37.07 -2.30 19.50
CA PHE A 22 36.47 -2.53 18.20
C PHE A 22 36.10 -1.22 17.50
N LEU A 23 35.39 -0.31 18.18
CA LEU A 23 35.03 0.99 17.62
C LEU A 23 36.27 1.83 17.28
N ASN A 24 37.38 1.67 18.00
CA ASN A 24 38.64 2.36 17.73
C ASN A 24 39.33 1.92 16.44
N GLN A 25 39.07 0.70 15.96
CA GLN A 25 39.62 0.19 14.70
C GLN A 25 38.85 0.68 13.46
N LEU A 26 37.65 1.26 13.64
CA LEU A 26 36.83 1.71 12.52
C LEU A 26 37.32 3.05 11.96
N PRO A 27 37.38 3.21 10.62
CA PRO A 27 37.81 4.45 9.99
C PRO A 27 36.88 5.63 10.29
N ASN A 28 35.59 5.37 10.58
CA ASN A 28 34.63 6.40 10.98
C ASN A 28 33.56 5.87 11.95
N LYS A 29 33.84 6.03 13.24
CA LYS A 29 33.00 5.55 14.36
C LYS A 29 31.59 6.14 14.31
N SER A 30 31.50 7.45 14.09
CA SER A 30 30.23 8.17 14.05
C SER A 30 29.35 7.75 12.87
N ALA A 31 29.94 7.38 11.73
CA ALA A 31 29.18 6.85 10.60
C ALA A 31 28.65 5.44 10.89
N PHE A 32 29.48 4.57 11.48
CA PHE A 32 29.08 3.22 11.88
C PHE A 32 27.94 3.26 12.91
N ILE A 33 28.12 4.00 14.02
CA ILE A 33 27.12 4.11 15.09
C ILE A 33 25.80 4.68 14.54
N ARG A 34 25.84 5.73 13.71
CA ARG A 34 24.62 6.27 13.07
C ARG A 34 23.90 5.22 12.24
N LYS A 35 24.63 4.43 11.44
CA LYS A 35 24.03 3.36 10.63
C LYS A 35 23.47 2.24 11.49
N ALA A 36 24.19 1.80 12.53
CA ALA A 36 23.74 0.75 13.44
C ALA A 36 22.48 1.18 14.19
N ILE A 37 22.44 2.41 14.72
CA ILE A 37 21.25 2.96 15.37
C ILE A 37 20.10 3.08 14.36
N ALA A 38 20.36 3.63 13.16
CA ALA A 38 19.32 3.77 12.15
C ALA A 38 18.73 2.42 11.72
N ALA A 39 19.57 1.39 11.57
CA ALA A 39 19.16 0.02 11.23
C ALA A 39 18.40 -0.66 12.37
N GLN A 40 18.72 -0.35 13.63
CA GLN A 40 17.98 -0.87 14.78
C GLN A 40 16.65 -0.14 15.00
N MET A 41 16.56 1.11 14.56
CA MET A 41 15.36 1.96 14.68
C MET A 41 14.49 1.96 13.42
N SER A 42 14.91 1.27 12.37
CA SER A 42 14.11 1.09 11.18
C SER A 42 13.13 -0.06 11.36
N THR A 43 11.99 0.07 10.71
CA THR A 43 10.94 -0.95 10.65
C THR A 43 10.58 -1.17 9.19
N ALA A 44 9.92 -2.29 8.89
CA ALA A 44 9.46 -2.61 7.55
C ALA A 44 8.63 -1.46 7.00
N CYS A 45 8.91 -1.04 5.77
CA CYS A 45 8.12 -0.02 5.11
C CYS A 45 6.69 -0.55 4.90
N PRO A 46 5.65 0.16 5.39
CA PRO A 46 4.27 -0.30 5.29
C PRO A 46 3.71 -0.21 3.86
N LEU A 47 4.43 0.43 2.93
CA LEU A 47 4.02 0.63 1.53
C LEU A 47 4.53 -0.46 0.60
N CYS A 48 5.80 -0.84 0.72
CA CYS A 48 6.46 -1.71 -0.25
C CYS A 48 6.47 -3.18 0.19
N SER A 49 5.46 -3.58 0.97
CA SER A 49 5.30 -4.95 1.48
C SER A 49 6.57 -5.51 2.14
N GLY A 50 7.30 -4.66 2.87
CA GLY A 50 8.51 -5.08 3.59
C GLY A 50 9.79 -5.20 2.75
N SER A 51 9.76 -4.91 1.45
CA SER A 51 10.98 -4.88 0.60
C SER A 51 11.96 -3.74 0.95
N GLY A 52 11.51 -2.79 1.76
CA GLY A 52 12.27 -1.61 2.18
C GLY A 52 12.08 -1.33 3.67
N GLN A 53 12.91 -0.45 4.20
CA GLN A 53 12.88 -0.05 5.61
C GLN A 53 12.69 1.45 5.75
N VAL A 54 11.91 1.87 6.74
CA VAL A 54 11.66 3.27 7.07
C VAL A 54 11.91 3.50 8.56
N SER A 55 12.08 4.76 8.97
CA SER A 55 12.15 5.08 10.40
C SER A 55 10.85 4.71 11.11
N LYS A 56 10.94 4.33 12.39
CA LYS A 56 9.76 4.02 13.22
C LYS A 56 8.69 5.13 13.16
N TRP A 57 9.10 6.41 13.20
CA TRP A 57 8.16 7.53 13.09
C TRP A 57 7.38 7.52 11.78
N ALA A 58 8.07 7.31 10.64
CA ALA A 58 7.41 7.31 9.33
C ALA A 58 6.43 6.13 9.23
N HIS A 59 6.84 4.95 9.70
CA HIS A 59 5.94 3.82 9.79
C HIS A 59 4.71 4.11 10.64
N ASP A 60 4.90 4.57 11.87
CA ASP A 60 3.80 4.80 12.82
C ASP A 60 2.84 5.89 12.31
N HIS A 61 3.34 6.86 11.54
CA HIS A 61 2.52 7.89 10.91
C HIS A 61 1.72 7.38 9.71
N TYR A 62 2.36 6.63 8.79
CA TYR A 62 1.73 6.24 7.53
C TYR A 62 0.94 4.93 7.62
N ALA A 63 1.33 3.98 8.47
CA ALA A 63 0.63 2.70 8.62
C ALA A 63 -0.90 2.83 8.79
N PRO A 64 -1.45 3.68 9.70
CA PRO A 64 -2.89 3.83 9.85
C PRO A 64 -3.56 4.48 8.64
N LEU A 65 -2.92 5.50 8.03
CA LEU A 65 -3.43 6.18 6.83
C LEU A 65 -3.59 5.20 5.67
N LEU A 66 -2.64 4.28 5.53
CA LEU A 66 -2.68 3.27 4.48
C LEU A 66 -3.75 2.20 4.73
N VAL A 67 -4.21 1.99 5.96
CA VAL A 67 -5.36 1.10 6.21
C VAL A 67 -6.63 1.83 5.79
N GLU A 68 -6.77 3.10 6.16
CA GLU A 68 -7.93 3.92 5.84
C GLU A 68 -8.09 4.15 4.33
N TRP A 69 -7.03 4.57 3.64
CA TRP A 69 -7.05 4.85 2.20
C TRP A 69 -7.30 3.62 1.33
N ASN A 70 -7.13 2.44 1.91
CA ASN A 70 -7.30 1.16 1.25
C ASN A 70 -8.72 0.61 1.37
N LEU A 71 -9.61 1.34 2.06
CA LEU A 71 -11.03 1.03 2.10
C LEU A 71 -11.75 1.56 0.86
N ARG A 72 -12.59 0.73 0.28
CA ARG A 72 -13.52 1.05 -0.81
C ARG A 72 -14.90 0.53 -0.49
N GLN A 73 -15.91 1.05 -1.15
CA GLN A 73 -17.29 0.57 -0.97
C GLN A 73 -17.64 -0.39 -2.10
N CYS A 74 -18.29 -1.50 -1.74
CA CYS A 74 -18.95 -2.36 -2.71
C CYS A 74 -20.09 -1.60 -3.37
N GLU A 75 -20.16 -1.61 -4.70
CA GLU A 75 -21.24 -0.95 -5.44
C GLU A 75 -22.59 -1.66 -5.34
N GLY A 76 -22.60 -2.96 -5.01
CA GLY A 76 -23.84 -3.74 -4.87
C GLY A 76 -24.49 -3.65 -3.49
N CYS A 77 -23.72 -3.49 -2.40
CA CYS A 77 -24.26 -3.46 -1.04
C CYS A 77 -23.79 -2.27 -0.17
N GLY A 78 -22.78 -1.51 -0.60
CA GLY A 78 -22.20 -0.41 0.16
C GLY A 78 -21.18 -0.80 1.24
N ASP A 79 -20.99 -2.10 1.49
CA ASP A 79 -20.03 -2.56 2.50
C ASP A 79 -18.60 -2.13 2.21
N LYS A 80 -17.83 -1.87 3.27
CA LYS A 80 -16.42 -1.47 3.16
C LYS A 80 -15.54 -2.68 2.91
N LEU A 81 -14.89 -2.69 1.76
CA LEU A 81 -13.89 -3.66 1.33
C LEU A 81 -12.50 -3.07 1.50
N THR A 82 -11.57 -3.87 2.03
CA THR A 82 -10.14 -3.51 1.99
C THR A 82 -9.55 -4.07 0.71
N LEU A 83 -8.96 -3.22 -0.13
CA LEU A 83 -8.25 -3.72 -1.31
C LEU A 83 -6.95 -4.40 -0.89
N PRO A 84 -6.57 -5.54 -1.48
CA PRO A 84 -5.26 -6.12 -1.21
C PRO A 84 -4.15 -5.21 -1.77
N ARG A 85 -3.07 -5.04 -1.00
CA ARG A 85 -1.90 -4.26 -1.44
C ARG A 85 -0.96 -5.05 -2.35
N ASP A 86 -1.04 -6.37 -2.26
CA ASP A 86 -0.27 -7.32 -3.04
C ASP A 86 -1.23 -8.41 -3.57
N PRO A 87 -1.29 -8.65 -4.88
CA PRO A 87 -2.14 -9.67 -5.46
C PRO A 87 -1.68 -11.12 -5.19
N GLY A 88 -0.48 -11.34 -4.63
CA GLY A 88 0.23 -12.63 -4.62
C GLY A 88 -0.58 -13.86 -4.22
N ASP A 89 -1.36 -13.79 -3.13
CA ASP A 89 -2.07 -14.94 -2.56
C ASP A 89 -3.61 -14.86 -2.71
N LEU A 90 -4.11 -14.09 -3.68
CA LEU A 90 -5.56 -13.98 -3.90
C LEU A 90 -6.16 -15.22 -4.54
N SER A 91 -7.39 -15.57 -4.14
CA SER A 91 -8.18 -16.58 -4.82
C SER A 91 -8.48 -16.16 -6.27
N HIS A 92 -8.73 -17.11 -7.16
CA HIS A 92 -9.07 -16.80 -8.55
C HIS A 92 -10.31 -15.89 -8.67
N ASP A 93 -11.32 -16.16 -7.83
CA ASP A 93 -12.56 -15.36 -7.81
C ASP A 93 -12.29 -13.93 -7.32
N ASP A 94 -11.41 -13.74 -6.33
CA ASP A 94 -10.97 -12.41 -5.90
C ASP A 94 -10.15 -11.70 -6.98
N GLN A 95 -9.30 -12.43 -7.71
CA GLN A 95 -8.50 -11.86 -8.80
C GLN A 95 -9.41 -11.29 -9.88
N GLN A 96 -10.36 -12.05 -10.40
CA GLN A 96 -11.28 -11.59 -11.46
C GLN A 96 -12.10 -10.36 -11.01
N ARG A 97 -12.63 -10.41 -9.79
CA ARG A 97 -13.41 -9.32 -9.21
C ARG A 97 -12.62 -8.03 -9.03
N LEU A 98 -11.36 -8.14 -8.59
CA LEU A 98 -10.48 -6.98 -8.40
C LEU A 98 -9.89 -6.48 -9.72
N GLU A 99 -9.57 -7.37 -10.66
CA GLU A 99 -9.12 -7.04 -12.00
C GLU A 99 -10.15 -6.16 -12.72
N GLN A 100 -11.44 -6.54 -12.69
CA GLN A 100 -12.54 -5.69 -13.18
C GLN A 100 -12.47 -4.27 -12.61
N TYR A 101 -12.33 -4.13 -11.28
CA TYR A 101 -12.24 -2.83 -10.64
C TYR A 101 -11.01 -2.02 -11.08
N PHE A 102 -9.84 -2.66 -11.17
CA PHE A 102 -8.62 -1.99 -11.62
C PHE A 102 -8.66 -1.57 -13.10
N HIS A 103 -9.46 -2.25 -13.91
CA HIS A 103 -9.74 -1.86 -15.30
C HIS A 103 -10.86 -0.81 -15.44
N GLY A 104 -11.35 -0.25 -14.33
CA GLY A 104 -12.34 0.83 -14.32
C GLY A 104 -13.79 0.35 -14.22
N GLY A 105 -14.02 -0.96 -14.05
CA GLY A 105 -15.33 -1.53 -13.77
C GLY A 105 -15.75 -1.37 -12.30
N PRO A 106 -16.96 -1.80 -11.93
CA PRO A 106 -17.46 -1.62 -10.58
C PRO A 106 -16.78 -2.54 -9.58
N LEU A 107 -16.55 -2.05 -8.36
CA LEU A 107 -16.06 -2.88 -7.26
C LEU A 107 -17.21 -3.62 -6.60
N LEU A 108 -17.21 -4.94 -6.67
CA LEU A 108 -18.16 -5.79 -5.94
C LEU A 108 -17.46 -6.54 -4.82
N CYS A 109 -18.18 -6.87 -3.75
CA CYS A 109 -17.76 -7.86 -2.77
C CYS A 109 -18.02 -9.27 -3.32
N ASP A 110 -17.38 -10.29 -2.74
CA ASP A 110 -17.54 -11.69 -3.16
C ASP A 110 -19.03 -12.13 -3.29
N PRO A 111 -19.90 -11.91 -2.29
CA PRO A 111 -21.33 -12.23 -2.41
C PRO A 111 -22.09 -11.46 -3.49
N CYS A 112 -21.71 -10.21 -3.78
CA CYS A 112 -22.36 -9.40 -4.81
C CYS A 112 -21.88 -9.78 -6.20
N TYR A 113 -20.59 -10.08 -6.37
CA TYR A 113 -19.99 -10.50 -7.63
C TYR A 113 -20.63 -11.80 -8.14
N GLY A 114 -20.78 -12.81 -7.26
CA GLY A 114 -21.43 -14.07 -7.63
C GLY A 114 -22.93 -13.98 -7.97
N LYS A 115 -23.60 -12.90 -7.58
CA LYS A 115 -25.03 -12.65 -7.92
C LYS A 115 -25.21 -11.74 -9.13
N ALA A 116 -24.24 -10.90 -9.41
CA ALA A 116 -24.26 -9.96 -10.52
C ALA A 116 -24.05 -10.74 -11.84
N PRO A 117 -24.96 -10.63 -12.82
CA PRO A 117 -24.73 -11.22 -14.13
C PRO A 117 -23.58 -10.49 -14.84
N PRO A 118 -22.78 -11.19 -15.66
CA PRO A 118 -21.81 -10.55 -16.54
C PRO A 118 -22.55 -9.81 -17.67
N CYS A 119 -22.02 -8.65 -18.06
CA CYS A 119 -22.45 -7.91 -19.23
C CYS A 119 -22.08 -8.68 -20.51
N ASP A 120 -23.00 -8.77 -21.48
CA ASP A 120 -22.79 -9.49 -22.73
C ASP A 120 -21.71 -8.85 -23.63
N ASP A 121 -21.49 -7.53 -23.51
CA ASP A 121 -20.54 -6.79 -24.35
C ASP A 121 -19.10 -6.81 -23.82
N CYS A 122 -18.91 -6.69 -22.50
CA CYS A 122 -17.58 -6.61 -21.88
C CYS A 122 -17.25 -7.71 -20.86
N GLY A 123 -18.22 -8.54 -20.48
CA GLY A 123 -18.05 -9.59 -19.48
C GLY A 123 -17.96 -9.11 -18.03
N TRP A 124 -18.05 -7.80 -17.77
CA TRP A 124 -18.02 -7.29 -16.39
C TRP A 124 -19.29 -7.65 -15.63
N HIS A 125 -19.14 -8.05 -14.37
CA HIS A 125 -20.25 -8.31 -13.47
C HIS A 125 -20.82 -6.98 -12.97
N ILE A 126 -22.06 -6.68 -13.36
CA ILE A 126 -22.75 -5.43 -13.04
C ILE A 126 -23.96 -5.74 -12.14
N SER A 127 -24.16 -4.94 -11.09
CA SER A 127 -25.37 -5.06 -10.27
C SER A 127 -26.61 -4.77 -11.12
N ALA A 128 -27.67 -5.56 -10.94
CA ALA A 128 -28.83 -5.54 -11.85
C ALA A 128 -29.45 -4.14 -12.01
N ASP A 129 -29.46 -3.35 -10.94
CA ASP A 129 -29.94 -1.97 -10.87
C ASP A 129 -29.08 -0.95 -11.63
N LYS A 130 -27.84 -1.29 -11.97
CA LYS A 130 -26.89 -0.42 -12.70
C LYS A 130 -26.62 -0.84 -14.14
N THR A 131 -27.29 -1.89 -14.63
CA THR A 131 -27.04 -2.45 -15.96
C THR A 131 -27.31 -1.44 -17.08
N GLU A 132 -28.42 -0.72 -17.01
CA GLU A 132 -28.79 0.29 -18.02
C GLU A 132 -27.80 1.47 -18.05
N GLU A 133 -27.38 1.95 -16.88
CA GLU A 133 -26.39 3.02 -16.75
C GLU A 133 -25.00 2.59 -17.27
N HIS A 134 -24.60 1.35 -16.99
CA HIS A 134 -23.38 0.76 -17.53
C HIS A 134 -23.42 0.66 -19.05
N GLN A 135 -24.49 0.14 -19.64
CA GLN A 135 -24.65 0.06 -21.11
C GLN A 135 -24.54 1.44 -21.76
N HIS A 136 -25.18 2.45 -21.17
CA HIS A 136 -25.13 3.81 -21.70
C HIS A 136 -23.73 4.46 -21.57
N SER A 137 -23.05 4.28 -20.45
CA SER A 137 -21.76 4.94 -20.17
C SER A 137 -20.55 4.22 -20.76
N ALA A 138 -20.57 2.88 -20.83
CA ALA A 138 -19.41 2.08 -21.23
C ALA A 138 -19.46 1.61 -22.70
N HIS A 139 -20.64 1.56 -23.32
CA HIS A 139 -20.82 0.97 -24.66
C HIS A 139 -21.50 1.89 -25.68
N HIS A 140 -22.24 2.91 -25.23
CA HIS A 140 -23.04 3.75 -26.13
C HIS A 140 -22.24 4.77 -26.95
N ASP A 141 -20.91 4.88 -26.74
CA ASP A 141 -20.00 5.69 -27.57
C ASP A 141 -19.45 4.93 -28.80
N HIS A 142 -19.86 3.67 -29.02
CA HIS A 142 -19.51 2.90 -30.23
C HIS A 142 -20.63 2.84 -31.28
N GLY A 143 -21.72 3.61 -31.10
CA GLY A 143 -22.81 3.72 -32.07
C GLY A 143 -22.70 4.93 -32.99
N HIS A 144 -21.78 4.93 -33.95
CA HIS A 144 -21.85 5.83 -35.11
C HIS A 144 -22.13 5.01 -36.38
N PRO A 145 -23.23 5.24 -37.11
CA PRO A 145 -23.25 5.00 -38.56
C PRO A 145 -22.40 6.04 -39.30
#